data_AF-A0AAJ1SV62-F1
#
_entry.id   AF-A0AAJ1SV62-F1
#
_cell.length_a   1.000
_cell.length_b   1.000
_cell.length_c   1.000
_cell.angle_alpha   90.00
_cell.angle_beta   90.00
_cell.angle_gamma   90.00
#
_symmetry.space_group_name_H-M   'P 1'
#
loop_
_entity.id
_entity.type
_entity.pdbx_description
1 polymer ?
#
loop_
_entity_poly.entity_id
_entity_poly.type
_entity_poly.pdbx_seq_one_letter_code
_entity_poly.pdbx_strand_id
1 'polypeptide(L)'
;MGRCGNTRETLIFLREVAMLTHLFLNRVLWAVAGLLALAAAATGVWRPGIYNGVVAPDLVPGAYSQDLLSVAAGLGLLYLSYAAKPQRAKFQIVALGLLGYLFYAYGIYVIERTYNGLYLLYMAVFALSFWALVTAGATVARDAPSVSLSRAPRIASAAGAILQPLIFYPLWIGMLLPLMRSGEQIDSLYSIFILDLCFIMPGFLILAFLTYRNHRTGLLLLPALYVLGFTLIFSLAVGELVKPLFGAEPSLAAFLPALGLSGLFLVLGSLHLAKLKAVNPLAAAAAGSQPIPQQSERSGRQTLEKPSPTVKRNA
;
A
#
# COMPACT_ATOMS: atom_id res chain seq x y z
N MET A 1 -19.38 -8.02 49.88
CA MET A 1 -18.24 -7.08 49.94
C MET A 1 -17.54 -7.07 48.59
N GLY A 2 -17.54 -5.89 47.95
CA GLY A 2 -17.30 -5.69 46.52
C GLY A 2 -15.89 -5.97 46.03
N ARG A 3 -15.83 -6.49 44.79
CA ARG A 3 -14.64 -6.64 43.95
C ARG A 3 -13.89 -5.31 43.84
N CYS A 4 -12.73 -5.23 44.47
CA CYS A 4 -11.68 -4.29 44.07
C CYS A 4 -10.93 -4.90 42.88
N GLY A 5 -11.58 -4.85 41.70
CA GLY A 5 -10.99 -5.28 40.43
C GLY A 5 -10.24 -4.13 39.77
N ASN A 6 -9.01 -3.93 40.22
CA ASN A 6 -7.86 -3.39 39.50
C ASN A 6 -8.13 -2.41 38.34
N THR A 7 -8.28 -1.12 38.63
CA THR A 7 -8.36 -0.02 37.64
C THR A 7 -7.15 0.03 36.69
N ARG A 8 -6.00 -0.57 37.07
CA ARG A 8 -4.84 -0.71 36.19
C ARG A 8 -5.04 -1.72 35.06
N GLU A 9 -5.84 -2.77 35.24
CA GLU A 9 -6.12 -3.73 34.16
C GLU A 9 -7.04 -3.13 33.10
N THR A 10 -8.04 -2.33 33.50
CA THR A 10 -8.90 -1.60 32.55
C THR A 10 -8.13 -0.52 31.79
N LEU A 11 -7.12 0.11 32.41
CA LEU A 11 -6.23 1.08 31.76
C LEU A 11 -5.21 0.44 30.81
N ILE A 12 -4.80 -0.81 31.05
CA ILE A 12 -4.00 -1.60 30.10
C ILE A 12 -4.88 -2.10 28.93
N PHE A 13 -6.18 -2.31 29.18
CA PHE A 13 -7.14 -2.83 28.19
C PHE A 13 -7.60 -1.80 27.14
N LEU A 14 -7.41 -0.51 27.40
CA LEU A 14 -7.60 0.58 26.43
C LEU A 14 -6.30 0.93 25.70
N ARG A 15 -5.43 -0.04 25.44
CA ARG A 15 -4.34 0.16 24.47
C ARG A 15 -4.99 0.27 23.10
N GLU A 16 -5.30 1.50 22.70
CA GLU A 16 -5.74 1.81 21.36
C GLU A 16 -4.64 1.40 20.36
N VAL A 17 -4.77 0.20 19.80
CA VAL A 17 -3.67 -0.47 19.11
C VAL A 17 -3.39 0.20 17.77
N ALA A 18 -2.22 0.85 17.67
CA ALA A 18 -1.70 1.37 16.41
C ALA A 18 -1.42 0.24 15.40
N MET A 19 -1.63 0.50 14.11
CA MET A 19 -1.11 -0.37 13.06
C MET A 19 0.41 -0.52 13.16
N LEU A 20 1.11 0.60 13.39
CA LEU A 20 2.56 0.65 13.63
C LEU A 20 2.85 0.81 15.13
N THR A 21 3.55 -0.17 15.72
CA THR A 21 3.89 -0.19 17.16
C THR A 21 4.73 1.00 17.60
N HIS A 22 5.68 1.43 16.76
CA HIS A 22 6.56 2.58 17.01
C HIS A 22 6.12 3.80 16.21
N LEU A 23 4.89 4.26 16.45
CA LEU A 23 4.29 5.34 15.66
C LEU A 23 5.09 6.65 15.75
N PHE A 24 5.68 7.00 16.89
CA PHE A 24 6.50 8.21 17.03
C PHE A 24 7.69 8.20 16.07
N LEU A 25 8.47 7.11 16.04
CA LEU A 25 9.60 6.97 15.14
C LEU A 25 9.16 7.09 13.67
N ASN A 26 8.08 6.40 13.30
CA ASN A 26 7.54 6.48 11.94
C ASN A 26 7.13 7.92 11.58
N ARG A 27 6.46 8.64 12.47
CA ARG A 27 6.10 10.05 12.26
C ARG A 27 7.32 10.95 12.06
N VAL A 28 8.40 10.74 12.82
CA VAL A 28 9.66 11.47 12.63
C VAL A 28 10.25 11.18 11.26
N LEU A 29 10.31 9.91 10.85
CA LEU A 29 10.81 9.52 9.53
C LEU A 29 9.97 10.15 8.40
N TRP A 30 8.64 10.19 8.54
CA TRP A 30 7.75 10.84 7.59
C TRP A 30 7.99 12.34 7.51
N ALA A 31 8.16 12.99 8.66
CA ALA A 31 8.42 14.42 8.72
C ALA A 31 9.75 14.78 8.06
N VAL A 32 10.83 14.06 8.38
CA VAL A 32 12.15 14.30 7.80
C VAL A 32 12.14 14.02 6.29
N ALA A 33 11.54 12.90 5.85
CA ALA A 33 11.42 12.60 4.42
C ALA A 33 10.61 13.67 3.69
N GLY A 34 9.50 14.12 4.28
CA GLY A 34 8.68 15.19 3.74
C GLY A 34 9.41 16.53 3.64
N LEU A 35 10.16 16.93 4.68
CA LEU A 35 10.95 18.17 4.67
C LEU A 35 12.05 18.14 3.60
N LEU A 36 12.81 17.04 3.52
CA LEU A 36 13.88 16.91 2.53
C LEU A 36 13.32 16.87 1.11
N ALA A 37 12.21 16.14 0.89
CA ALA A 37 11.53 16.10 -0.40
C ALA A 37 10.98 17.48 -0.79
N LEU A 38 10.45 18.26 0.16
CA LEU A 38 10.01 19.62 -0.11
C LEU A 38 11.16 20.53 -0.51
N ALA A 39 12.29 20.46 0.19
CA ALA A 39 13.46 21.27 -0.14
C ALA A 39 13.96 20.98 -1.57
N ALA A 40 14.06 19.70 -1.92
CA ALA A 40 14.46 19.28 -3.27
C ALA A 40 13.43 19.68 -4.33
N ALA A 41 12.18 19.25 -4.18
CA ALA A 41 11.15 19.42 -5.18
C ALA A 41 10.73 20.90 -5.35
N ALA A 42 10.64 21.68 -4.28
CA ALA A 42 10.36 23.11 -4.39
C ALA A 42 11.47 23.85 -5.16
N THR A 43 12.73 23.41 -5.02
CA THR A 43 13.84 23.98 -5.79
C THR A 43 13.70 23.64 -7.28
N GLY A 44 13.33 22.40 -7.63
CA GLY A 44 13.11 21.99 -9.02
C GLY A 44 11.89 22.67 -9.67
N VAL A 45 10.80 22.89 -8.93
CA VAL A 45 9.65 23.69 -9.38
C VAL A 45 10.04 25.16 -9.57
N TRP A 46 10.75 25.76 -8.62
CA TRP A 46 11.13 27.18 -8.70
C TRP A 46 12.20 27.44 -9.77
N ARG A 47 13.15 26.51 -9.94
CA ARG A 47 14.27 26.62 -10.88
C ARG A 47 14.38 25.38 -11.77
N PRO A 48 13.49 25.18 -12.76
CA PRO A 48 13.56 24.01 -13.64
C PRO A 48 14.88 23.88 -14.42
N GLY A 49 15.62 24.98 -14.58
CA GLY A 49 16.94 24.98 -15.24
C GLY A 49 18.00 24.10 -14.55
N ILE A 50 17.77 23.61 -13.32
CA ILE A 50 18.65 22.62 -12.68
C ILE A 50 18.69 21.26 -13.42
N TYR A 51 17.75 21.04 -14.34
CA TYR A 51 17.67 19.82 -15.16
C TYR A 51 18.44 19.92 -16.48
N ASN A 52 18.89 21.12 -16.85
CA ASN A 52 19.61 21.34 -18.10
C ASN A 52 20.93 20.54 -18.11
N GLY A 53 21.11 19.71 -19.15
CA GLY A 53 22.33 18.92 -19.33
C GLY A 53 22.43 17.67 -18.44
N VAL A 54 21.47 17.44 -17.54
CA VAL A 54 21.43 16.25 -16.65
C VAL A 54 20.14 15.42 -16.81
N VAL A 55 19.14 15.96 -17.51
CA VAL A 55 17.90 15.27 -17.93
C VAL A 55 17.69 15.55 -19.42
N ALA A 56 17.23 14.55 -20.17
CA ALA A 56 16.90 14.72 -21.58
C ALA A 56 15.80 15.79 -21.76
N PRO A 57 15.90 16.71 -22.74
CA PRO A 57 14.98 17.84 -22.87
C PRO A 57 13.50 17.46 -22.93
N ASP A 58 13.17 16.35 -23.59
CA ASP A 58 11.82 15.79 -23.71
C ASP A 58 11.27 15.23 -22.39
N LEU A 59 12.14 14.92 -21.43
CA LEU A 59 11.78 14.40 -20.10
C LEU A 59 11.72 15.49 -19.02
N VAL A 60 12.21 16.70 -19.28
CA VAL A 60 12.16 17.83 -18.32
C VAL A 60 10.73 18.14 -17.85
N PRO A 61 9.68 18.16 -18.72
CA PRO A 61 8.30 18.34 -18.25
C PRO A 61 7.87 17.26 -17.25
N GLY A 62 8.35 16.02 -17.43
CA GLY A 62 8.12 14.91 -16.51
C GLY A 62 8.85 15.07 -15.17
N ALA A 63 10.10 15.53 -15.20
CA ALA A 63 10.83 15.86 -13.97
C ALA A 63 10.15 17.00 -13.20
N TYR A 64 9.69 18.04 -13.90
CA TYR A 64 8.97 19.16 -13.30
C TYR A 64 7.62 18.74 -12.70
N SER A 65 6.83 17.93 -13.41
CA SER A 65 5.57 17.43 -12.87
C SER A 65 5.80 16.48 -11.68
N GLN A 66 6.85 15.66 -11.73
CA GLN A 66 7.25 14.84 -10.60
C GLN A 66 7.57 15.70 -9.37
N ASP A 67 8.27 16.83 -9.53
CA ASP A 67 8.52 17.74 -8.42
C ASP A 67 7.23 18.36 -7.87
N LEU A 68 6.29 18.77 -8.73
CA LEU A 68 4.99 19.27 -8.28
C LEU A 68 4.28 18.26 -7.37
N LEU A 69 4.27 16.99 -7.77
CA LEU A 69 3.68 15.92 -6.96
C LEU A 69 4.53 15.58 -5.73
N SER A 70 5.84 15.75 -5.79
CA SER A 70 6.74 15.59 -4.64
C SER A 70 6.56 16.70 -3.60
N VAL A 71 6.25 17.93 -4.03
CA VAL A 71 5.83 19.00 -3.12
C VAL A 71 4.52 18.61 -2.43
N ALA A 72 3.51 18.16 -3.19
CA ALA A 72 2.25 17.73 -2.60
C ALA A 72 2.43 16.54 -1.63
N ALA A 73 3.24 15.55 -2.00
CA ALA A 73 3.55 14.39 -1.17
C ALA A 73 4.32 14.78 0.10
N GLY A 74 5.29 15.69 -0.01
CA GLY A 74 6.06 16.20 1.12
C GLY A 74 5.17 16.94 2.13
N LEU A 75 4.31 17.86 1.66
CA LEU A 75 3.30 18.52 2.50
C LEU A 75 2.33 17.51 3.14
N GLY A 76 1.89 16.52 2.36
CA GLY A 76 1.04 15.43 2.83
C GLY A 76 1.70 14.63 3.96
N LEU A 77 2.98 14.27 3.82
CA LEU A 77 3.74 13.57 4.86
C LEU A 77 3.92 14.42 6.11
N LEU A 78 4.16 15.73 5.99
CA LEU A 78 4.21 16.62 7.16
C LEU A 78 2.87 16.67 7.88
N TYR A 79 1.78 16.85 7.15
CA TYR A 79 0.44 16.82 7.72
C TYR A 79 0.16 15.48 8.41
N LEU A 80 0.45 14.36 7.77
CA LEU A 80 0.24 13.02 8.33
C LEU A 80 1.15 12.76 9.53
N SER A 81 2.39 13.27 9.52
CA SER A 81 3.30 13.21 10.67
C SER A 81 2.74 13.95 11.88
N TYR A 82 1.93 14.99 11.69
CA TYR A 82 1.25 15.68 12.79
C TYR A 82 -0.07 15.00 13.18
N ALA A 83 -0.89 14.65 12.18
CA ALA A 83 -2.28 14.24 12.37
C ALA A 83 -2.48 12.74 12.64
N ALA A 84 -1.47 11.89 12.39
CA ALA A 84 -1.55 10.47 12.64
C ALA A 84 -1.62 10.17 14.14
N LYS A 85 -2.61 9.35 14.52
CA LYS A 85 -2.83 8.82 15.86
C LYS A 85 -2.88 7.29 15.81
N PRO A 86 -2.68 6.58 16.93
CA PRO A 86 -2.74 5.10 16.96
C PRO A 86 -4.02 4.54 16.32
N GLN A 87 -5.17 5.16 16.58
CA GLN A 87 -6.50 4.74 16.11
C GLN A 87 -6.72 5.00 14.61
N ARG A 88 -5.88 5.87 14.00
CA ARG A 88 -6.05 6.34 12.61
C ARG A 88 -5.17 5.54 11.66
N ALA A 89 -5.42 4.23 11.57
CA ALA A 89 -4.65 3.34 10.68
C ALA A 89 -4.62 3.83 9.21
N LYS A 90 -5.73 4.42 8.72
CA LYS A 90 -5.80 4.99 7.36
C LYS A 90 -4.75 6.07 7.10
N PHE A 91 -4.43 6.90 8.09
CA PHE A 91 -3.41 7.95 7.95
C PHE A 91 -2.02 7.32 7.81
N GLN A 92 -1.77 6.24 8.55
CA GLN A 92 -0.52 5.49 8.47
C GLN A 92 -0.39 4.82 7.10
N ILE A 93 -1.47 4.23 6.57
CA ILE A 93 -1.49 3.60 5.23
C ILE A 93 -1.20 4.63 4.13
N VAL A 94 -1.82 5.81 4.18
CA VAL A 94 -1.56 6.87 3.19
C VAL A 94 -0.11 7.36 3.30
N ALA A 95 0.43 7.51 4.51
CA ALA A 95 1.83 7.89 4.69
C ALA A 95 2.80 6.86 4.08
N LEU A 96 2.53 5.56 4.22
CA LEU A 96 3.32 4.51 3.56
C LEU A 96 3.25 4.60 2.04
N GLY A 97 2.08 4.93 1.48
CA GLY A 97 1.94 5.13 0.04
C GLY A 97 2.74 6.32 -0.48
N LEU A 98 2.73 7.45 0.24
CA LEU A 98 3.53 8.63 -0.10
C LEU A 98 5.03 8.38 0.07
N LEU A 99 5.46 7.64 1.10
CA LEU A 99 6.85 7.19 1.21
C LEU A 99 7.25 6.29 0.05
N GLY A 100 6.39 5.36 -0.36
CA GLY A 100 6.60 4.52 -1.53
C GLY A 100 6.74 5.33 -2.82
N TYR A 101 5.93 6.37 -2.97
CA TYR A 101 6.08 7.33 -4.06
C TYR A 101 7.42 8.09 -3.99
N LEU A 102 7.83 8.61 -2.83
CA LEU A 102 9.13 9.28 -2.70
C LEU A 102 10.30 8.33 -2.99
N PHE A 103 10.22 7.08 -2.53
CA PHE A 103 11.19 6.05 -2.87
C PHE A 103 11.30 5.85 -4.38
N TYR A 104 10.16 5.82 -5.08
CA TYR A 104 10.16 5.67 -6.53
C TYR A 104 10.70 6.92 -7.24
N ALA A 105 10.11 8.10 -6.98
CA ALA A 105 10.40 9.35 -7.66
C ALA A 105 11.88 9.77 -7.48
N TYR A 106 12.40 9.69 -6.26
CA TYR A 106 13.81 9.98 -6.01
C TYR A 106 14.72 8.83 -6.41
N GLY A 107 14.21 7.60 -6.46
CA GLY A 107 14.89 6.47 -7.08
C GLY A 107 15.21 6.72 -8.55
N ILE A 108 14.28 7.35 -9.31
CA ILE A 108 14.55 7.80 -10.68
C ILE A 108 15.75 8.74 -10.69
N TYR A 109 15.74 9.86 -9.94
CA TYR A 109 16.85 10.82 -9.96
C TYR A 109 18.20 10.21 -9.56
N VAL A 110 18.21 9.30 -8.58
CA VAL A 110 19.42 8.64 -8.11
C VAL A 110 19.96 7.68 -9.17
N ILE A 111 19.11 6.79 -9.69
CA ILE A 111 19.49 5.75 -10.65
C ILE A 111 19.84 6.38 -12.00
N GLU A 112 19.08 7.37 -12.46
CA GLU A 112 19.32 8.11 -13.71
C GLU A 112 20.53 9.04 -13.65
N ARG A 113 21.20 9.15 -12.49
CA ARG A 113 22.41 9.98 -12.33
C ARG A 113 22.15 11.46 -12.63
N THR A 114 21.04 12.01 -12.12
CA THR A 114 20.69 13.44 -12.27
C THR A 114 21.64 14.33 -11.44
N TYR A 115 22.90 14.44 -11.86
CA TYR A 115 24.01 15.05 -11.14
C TYR A 115 23.98 16.59 -11.17
N ASN A 116 23.00 17.16 -10.47
CA ASN A 116 22.98 18.59 -10.15
C ASN A 116 23.34 18.83 -8.67
N GLY A 117 23.30 20.09 -8.23
CA GLY A 117 23.64 20.46 -6.85
C GLY A 117 22.76 19.84 -5.75
N LEU A 118 21.62 19.23 -6.11
CA LEU A 118 20.70 18.58 -5.17
C LEU A 118 20.89 17.06 -5.11
N TYR A 119 21.83 16.48 -5.84
CA TYR A 119 21.94 15.02 -5.98
C TYR A 119 22.08 14.27 -4.64
N LEU A 120 22.89 14.79 -3.70
CA LEU A 120 23.00 14.20 -2.36
C LEU A 120 21.69 14.27 -1.56
N LEU A 121 20.90 15.33 -1.77
CA LEU A 121 19.58 15.45 -1.17
C LEU A 121 18.62 14.43 -1.78
N TYR A 122 18.71 14.16 -3.09
CA TYR A 122 17.94 13.10 -3.73
C TYR A 122 18.26 11.73 -3.13
N MET A 123 19.55 11.42 -2.93
CA MET A 123 19.99 10.19 -2.26
C MET A 123 19.48 10.10 -0.81
N ALA A 124 19.48 11.22 -0.08
CA ALA A 124 18.97 11.25 1.29
C ALA A 124 17.46 10.95 1.34
N VAL A 125 16.65 11.55 0.45
CA VAL A 125 15.21 11.26 0.36
C VAL A 125 14.96 9.81 -0.05
N PHE A 126 15.70 9.31 -1.04
CA PHE A 126 15.61 7.93 -1.50
C PHE A 126 15.94 6.92 -0.38
N ALA A 127 17.07 7.10 0.30
CA ALA A 127 17.49 6.23 1.40
C ALA A 127 16.51 6.28 2.58
N LEU A 128 16.08 7.49 2.97
CA LEU A 128 15.19 7.67 4.10
C LEU A 128 13.80 7.09 3.84
N SER A 129 13.25 7.28 2.64
CA SER A 129 11.96 6.68 2.26
C SER A 129 12.03 5.16 2.23
N PHE A 130 13.09 4.57 1.67
CA PHE A 130 13.33 3.13 1.73
C PHE A 130 13.37 2.61 3.17
N TRP A 131 14.26 3.16 4.00
CA TRP A 131 14.43 2.69 5.38
C TRP A 131 13.21 2.98 6.26
N ALA A 132 12.42 4.01 5.95
CA ALA A 132 11.14 4.26 6.61
C ALA A 132 10.11 3.18 6.27
N LEU A 133 10.05 2.71 5.02
CA LEU A 133 9.20 1.59 4.62
C LEU A 133 9.65 0.28 5.29
N VAL A 134 10.95 0.01 5.32
CA VAL A 134 11.50 -1.17 6.02
C VAL A 134 11.16 -1.12 7.51
N THR A 135 11.36 0.02 8.16
CA THR A 135 11.02 0.23 9.58
C THR A 135 9.52 0.06 9.82
N ALA A 136 8.67 0.61 8.94
CA ALA A 136 7.23 0.43 9.05
C ALA A 136 6.85 -1.06 8.95
N GLY A 137 7.41 -1.79 7.98
CA GLY A 137 7.21 -3.24 7.82
C GLY A 137 7.63 -4.05 9.06
N ALA A 138 8.80 -3.72 9.63
CA ALA A 138 9.30 -4.37 10.85
C ALA A 138 8.47 -4.04 12.10
N THR A 139 7.76 -2.90 12.11
CA THR A 139 7.00 -2.40 13.26
C THR A 139 5.49 -2.57 13.13
N VAL A 140 4.99 -3.22 12.07
CA VAL A 140 3.58 -3.62 11.95
C VAL A 140 3.21 -4.50 13.15
N ALA A 141 2.27 -4.04 13.98
CA ALA A 141 1.96 -4.73 15.22
C ALA A 141 1.39 -6.12 14.95
N ARG A 142 1.95 -7.16 15.57
CA ARG A 142 1.36 -8.51 15.51
C ARG A 142 -0.07 -8.52 16.05
N ASP A 143 -0.34 -7.67 17.04
CA ASP A 143 -1.66 -7.52 17.67
C ASP A 143 -2.52 -6.38 17.09
N ALA A 144 -2.11 -5.76 15.97
CA ALA A 144 -2.93 -4.68 15.42
C ALA A 144 -4.34 -5.17 15.04
N PRO A 145 -5.32 -4.25 15.00
CA PRO A 145 -6.74 -4.59 14.89
C PRO A 145 -6.96 -5.60 13.77
N SER A 146 -7.70 -6.67 14.07
CA SER A 146 -8.14 -7.59 13.02
C SER A 146 -8.92 -6.77 12.01
N VAL A 147 -8.49 -6.73 10.75
CA VAL A 147 -9.20 -5.97 9.71
C VAL A 147 -10.03 -6.91 8.87
N SER A 148 -11.18 -6.40 8.43
CA SER A 148 -12.05 -7.12 7.50
C SER A 148 -12.49 -6.21 6.36
N LEU A 149 -12.65 -6.83 5.21
CA LEU A 149 -13.19 -6.22 4.01
C LEU A 149 -14.20 -7.19 3.41
N SER A 150 -15.37 -6.66 3.00
CA SER A 150 -16.40 -7.49 2.37
C SER A 150 -15.91 -8.04 1.03
N ARG A 151 -16.51 -9.16 0.59
CA ARG A 151 -16.01 -9.92 -0.57
C ARG A 151 -15.90 -9.07 -1.83
N ALA A 152 -16.91 -8.27 -2.17
CA ALA A 152 -16.92 -7.47 -3.40
C ALA A 152 -15.76 -6.46 -3.50
N PRO A 153 -15.59 -5.49 -2.57
CA PRO A 153 -14.45 -4.56 -2.64
C PRO A 153 -13.09 -5.24 -2.49
N ARG A 154 -13.02 -6.35 -1.77
CA ARG A 154 -11.78 -7.15 -1.65
C ARG A 154 -11.37 -7.75 -3.00
N ILE A 155 -12.30 -8.39 -3.71
CA ILE A 155 -12.04 -8.98 -5.02
C ILE A 155 -11.77 -7.88 -6.06
N ALA A 156 -12.55 -6.81 -6.08
CA ALA A 156 -12.32 -5.68 -6.99
C ALA A 156 -10.92 -5.07 -6.80
N SER A 157 -10.50 -4.89 -5.54
CA SER A 157 -9.16 -4.40 -5.24
C SER A 157 -8.09 -5.41 -5.65
N ALA A 158 -8.19 -6.68 -5.26
CA ALA A 158 -7.21 -7.69 -5.70
C ALA A 158 -7.12 -7.80 -7.25
N ALA A 159 -8.25 -7.71 -7.95
CA ALA A 159 -8.32 -7.73 -9.41
C ALA A 159 -7.67 -6.48 -10.05
N GLY A 160 -7.94 -5.28 -9.52
CA GLY A 160 -7.30 -4.07 -10.01
C GLY A 160 -5.80 -4.02 -9.69
N ALA A 161 -5.36 -4.71 -8.63
CA ALA A 161 -3.96 -4.85 -8.28
C ALA A 161 -3.23 -5.86 -9.19
N ILE A 162 -3.85 -7.01 -9.50
CA ILE A 162 -3.23 -8.02 -10.40
C ILE A 162 -3.16 -7.53 -11.85
N LEU A 163 -4.05 -6.62 -12.26
CA LEU A 163 -4.02 -6.03 -13.59
C LEU A 163 -2.69 -5.33 -13.89
N GLN A 164 -2.05 -4.72 -12.90
CA GLN A 164 -0.82 -3.95 -13.10
C GLN A 164 0.35 -4.81 -13.59
N PRO A 165 0.78 -5.87 -12.87
CA PRO A 165 1.83 -6.75 -13.36
C PRO A 165 1.45 -7.45 -14.68
N LEU A 166 0.16 -7.71 -14.94
CA LEU A 166 -0.28 -8.29 -16.22
C LEU A 166 -0.05 -7.35 -17.42
N ILE A 167 -0.13 -6.03 -17.20
CA ILE A 167 0.13 -5.02 -18.24
C ILE A 167 1.62 -4.70 -18.33
N PHE A 168 2.25 -4.39 -17.20
CA PHE A 168 3.60 -3.80 -17.18
C PHE A 168 4.73 -4.83 -17.33
N TYR A 169 4.58 -6.08 -16.87
CA TYR A 169 5.63 -7.08 -17.12
C TYR A 169 5.84 -7.34 -18.62
N PRO A 170 4.80 -7.67 -19.42
CA PRO A 170 4.98 -7.87 -20.85
C PRO A 170 5.49 -6.61 -21.56
N LEU A 171 5.01 -5.43 -21.16
CA LEU A 171 5.43 -4.16 -21.74
C LEU A 171 6.94 -3.93 -21.55
N TRP A 172 7.41 -3.97 -20.29
CA TRP A 172 8.80 -3.69 -19.96
C TRP A 172 9.75 -4.79 -20.46
N ILE A 173 9.36 -6.07 -20.33
CA ILE A 173 10.16 -7.18 -20.87
C ILE A 173 10.23 -7.10 -22.40
N GLY A 174 9.12 -6.74 -23.06
CA GLY A 174 9.08 -6.54 -24.50
C GLY A 174 10.02 -5.43 -25.00
N MET A 175 10.17 -4.35 -24.21
CA MET A 175 11.12 -3.27 -24.49
C MET A 175 12.57 -3.65 -24.19
N LEU A 176 12.82 -4.44 -23.15
CA LEU A 176 14.17 -4.86 -22.75
C LEU A 176 14.75 -5.98 -23.62
N LEU A 177 13.93 -6.92 -24.10
CA LEU A 177 14.41 -8.07 -24.87
C LEU A 177 15.22 -7.69 -26.13
N PRO A 178 14.83 -6.68 -26.94
CA PRO A 178 15.65 -6.19 -28.03
C PRO A 178 17.02 -5.66 -27.57
N LEU A 179 17.04 -4.84 -26.52
CA LEU A 179 18.27 -4.27 -25.94
C LEU A 179 19.21 -5.37 -25.41
N MET A 180 18.65 -6.41 -24.78
CA MET A 180 19.41 -7.58 -24.32
C MET A 180 20.03 -8.37 -25.47
N ARG A 181 19.38 -8.40 -26.64
CA ARG A 181 19.88 -9.09 -27.83
C ARG A 181 20.96 -8.29 -28.55
N SER A 182 20.80 -6.98 -28.65
CA SER A 182 21.77 -6.10 -29.31
C SER A 182 22.95 -5.71 -28.42
N GLY A 183 22.79 -5.79 -27.08
CA GLY A 183 23.75 -5.26 -26.12
C GLY A 183 23.74 -3.73 -26.03
N GLU A 184 22.73 -3.09 -26.62
CA GLU A 184 22.57 -1.63 -26.63
C GLU A 184 22.19 -1.11 -25.25
N GLN A 185 22.82 0.00 -24.85
CA GLN A 185 22.53 0.69 -23.60
C GLN A 185 21.74 1.95 -23.90
N ILE A 186 20.64 2.15 -23.17
CA ILE A 186 19.85 3.38 -23.24
C ILE A 186 20.36 4.39 -22.22
N ASP A 187 20.30 5.66 -22.57
CA ASP A 187 20.82 6.74 -21.72
C ASP A 187 19.80 7.27 -20.71
N SER A 188 18.52 6.90 -20.83
CA SER A 188 17.44 7.38 -19.96
C SER A 188 16.33 6.34 -19.80
N LEU A 189 15.51 6.50 -18.77
CA LEU A 189 14.32 5.68 -18.45
C LEU A 189 14.61 4.24 -17.98
N TYR A 190 15.88 3.82 -17.89
CA TYR A 190 16.22 2.48 -17.39
C TYR A 190 15.91 2.32 -15.90
N SER A 191 15.87 3.41 -15.13
CA SER A 191 15.44 3.38 -13.73
C SER A 191 14.01 2.87 -13.58
N ILE A 192 13.13 3.19 -14.54
CA ILE A 192 11.71 2.78 -14.53
C ILE A 192 11.63 1.27 -14.63
N PHE A 193 12.40 0.65 -15.54
CA PHE A 193 12.44 -0.81 -15.65
C PHE A 193 12.88 -1.47 -14.35
N ILE A 194 13.94 -0.94 -13.72
CA ILE A 194 14.47 -1.48 -12.45
C ILE A 194 13.41 -1.36 -11.34
N LEU A 195 12.85 -0.17 -11.16
CA LEU A 195 11.88 0.10 -10.09
C LEU A 195 10.61 -0.73 -10.28
N ASP A 196 10.09 -0.79 -11.50
CA ASP A 196 8.86 -1.52 -11.79
C ASP A 196 9.05 -3.04 -11.66
N LEU A 197 10.06 -3.60 -12.32
CA LEU A 197 10.25 -5.05 -12.40
C LEU A 197 10.76 -5.65 -11.08
N CYS A 198 11.58 -4.92 -10.32
CA CYS A 198 12.18 -5.44 -9.09
C CYS A 198 11.36 -5.11 -7.83
N PHE A 199 10.56 -4.04 -7.83
CA PHE A 199 9.87 -3.59 -6.62
C PHE A 199 8.36 -3.44 -6.79
N ILE A 200 7.91 -2.62 -7.74
CA ILE A 200 6.49 -2.24 -7.80
C ILE A 200 5.61 -3.40 -8.28
N MET A 201 5.95 -4.07 -9.38
CA MET A 201 5.18 -5.19 -9.90
C MET A 201 5.19 -6.41 -8.98
N PRO A 202 6.34 -6.83 -8.39
CA PRO A 202 6.33 -7.84 -7.33
C PRO A 202 5.45 -7.44 -6.14
N GLY A 203 5.50 -6.16 -5.71
CA GLY A 203 4.66 -5.64 -4.64
C GLY A 203 3.16 -5.78 -4.94
N PHE A 204 2.74 -5.39 -6.15
CA PHE A 204 1.35 -5.57 -6.59
C PHE A 204 0.93 -7.04 -6.63
N LEU A 205 1.76 -7.95 -7.17
CA LEU A 205 1.47 -9.39 -7.18
C LEU A 205 1.24 -9.94 -5.78
N ILE A 206 2.19 -9.67 -4.86
CA ILE A 206 2.15 -10.19 -3.50
C ILE A 206 0.92 -9.64 -2.76
N LEU A 207 0.69 -8.32 -2.79
CA LEU A 207 -0.41 -7.72 -2.06
C LEU A 207 -1.78 -8.01 -2.69
N ALA A 208 -1.86 -8.20 -4.02
CA ALA A 208 -3.06 -8.68 -4.68
C ALA A 208 -3.43 -10.09 -4.19
N PHE A 209 -2.46 -11.01 -4.20
CA PHE A 209 -2.66 -12.38 -3.75
C PHE A 209 -3.07 -12.44 -2.27
N LEU A 210 -2.36 -11.72 -1.40
CA LEU A 210 -2.68 -11.65 0.03
C LEU A 210 -4.07 -11.04 0.26
N THR A 211 -4.44 -9.99 -0.47
CA THR A 211 -5.78 -9.39 -0.40
C THR A 211 -6.86 -10.38 -0.85
N TYR A 212 -6.63 -11.10 -1.94
CA TYR A 212 -7.54 -12.14 -2.44
C TYR A 212 -7.76 -13.25 -1.39
N ARG A 213 -6.68 -13.69 -0.72
CA ARG A 213 -6.71 -14.65 0.39
C ARG A 213 -7.26 -14.08 1.70
N ASN A 214 -7.74 -12.83 1.71
CA ASN A 214 -8.22 -12.13 2.90
C ASN A 214 -7.17 -12.07 4.03
N HIS A 215 -5.89 -12.06 3.66
CA HIS A 215 -4.78 -11.96 4.59
C HIS A 215 -4.59 -10.52 5.06
N ARG A 216 -4.37 -10.35 6.36
CA ARG A 216 -4.29 -9.06 7.04
C ARG A 216 -3.32 -8.07 6.36
N THR A 217 -2.12 -8.52 6.01
CA THR A 217 -1.12 -7.67 5.36
C THR A 217 -1.60 -7.12 4.01
N GLY A 218 -2.29 -7.94 3.21
CA GLY A 218 -2.85 -7.49 1.93
C GLY A 218 -3.91 -6.41 2.13
N LEU A 219 -4.85 -6.65 3.06
CA LEU A 219 -5.92 -5.69 3.38
C LEU A 219 -5.40 -4.34 3.92
N LEU A 220 -4.27 -4.34 4.64
CA LEU A 220 -3.69 -3.11 5.18
C LEU A 220 -2.81 -2.37 4.18
N LEU A 221 -1.96 -3.08 3.43
CA LEU A 221 -0.92 -2.46 2.63
C LEU A 221 -1.29 -2.23 1.17
N LEU A 222 -2.25 -2.97 0.61
CA LEU A 222 -2.62 -2.79 -0.79
C LEU A 222 -3.08 -1.35 -1.12
N PRO A 223 -3.85 -0.66 -0.25
CA PRO A 223 -4.19 0.73 -0.50
C PRO A 223 -2.98 1.68 -0.50
N ALA A 224 -1.89 1.36 0.20
CA ALA A 224 -0.66 2.14 0.13
C ALA A 224 -0.05 2.07 -1.28
N LEU A 225 -0.07 0.91 -1.93
CA LEU A 225 0.37 0.78 -3.33
C LEU A 225 -0.52 1.57 -4.30
N TYR A 226 -1.82 1.71 -4.01
CA TYR A 226 -2.68 2.57 -4.83
C TYR A 226 -2.40 4.05 -4.63
N VAL A 227 -2.05 4.49 -3.42
CA VAL A 227 -1.61 5.87 -3.18
C VAL A 227 -0.30 6.13 -3.94
N LEU A 228 0.65 5.19 -3.90
CA LEU A 228 1.88 5.25 -4.69
C LEU A 228 1.54 5.35 -6.18
N GLY A 229 0.80 4.38 -6.72
CA GLY A 229 0.46 4.29 -8.13
C GLY A 229 -0.32 5.49 -8.63
N PHE A 230 -1.27 6.00 -7.83
CA PHE A 230 -1.97 7.25 -8.13
C PHE A 230 -0.98 8.41 -8.24
N THR A 231 -0.17 8.64 -7.20
CA THR A 231 0.72 9.82 -7.16
C THR A 231 1.75 9.78 -8.28
N LEU A 232 2.27 8.59 -8.58
CA LEU A 232 3.23 8.36 -9.65
C LEU A 232 2.62 8.53 -11.05
N ILE A 233 1.56 7.80 -11.38
CA ILE A 233 0.99 7.86 -12.73
C ILE A 233 0.30 9.20 -12.98
N PHE A 234 -0.24 9.83 -11.93
CA PHE A 234 -0.84 11.15 -12.06
C PHE A 234 0.21 12.22 -12.36
N SER A 235 1.47 12.06 -11.91
CA SER A 235 2.54 12.96 -12.33
C SER A 235 2.84 12.87 -13.81
N LEU A 236 2.65 11.72 -14.46
CA LEU A 236 2.76 11.60 -15.92
C LEU A 236 1.64 12.36 -16.63
N ALA A 237 0.40 12.25 -16.14
CA ALA A 237 -0.72 13.02 -16.68
C ALA A 237 -0.50 14.53 -16.53
N VAL A 238 -0.02 14.99 -15.36
CA VAL A 238 0.38 16.39 -15.14
C VAL A 238 1.55 16.77 -16.04
N GLY A 239 2.50 15.86 -16.28
CA GLY A 239 3.64 16.02 -17.19
C GLY A 239 3.20 16.43 -18.58
N GLU A 240 2.19 15.76 -19.14
CA GLU A 240 1.59 16.13 -20.42
C GLU A 240 0.93 17.52 -20.40
N LEU A 241 0.27 17.89 -19.29
CA LEU A 241 -0.39 19.19 -19.15
C LEU A 241 0.60 20.36 -19.04
N VAL A 242 1.80 20.11 -18.50
CA VAL A 242 2.82 21.16 -18.30
C VAL A 242 3.80 21.29 -19.47
N LYS A 243 3.78 20.37 -20.45
CA LYS A 243 4.62 20.45 -21.67
C LYS A 243 4.59 21.80 -22.39
N PRO A 244 3.46 22.52 -22.50
CA PRO A 244 3.44 23.84 -23.14
C PRO A 244 4.34 24.87 -22.45
N LEU A 245 4.58 24.74 -21.13
CA LEU A 245 5.51 25.61 -20.39
C LEU A 245 6.97 25.45 -20.83
N PHE A 246 7.28 24.33 -21.49
CA PHE A 246 8.61 23.97 -21.98
C PHE A 246 8.68 23.97 -23.51
N GLY A 247 7.68 24.55 -24.20
CA GLY A 247 7.63 24.62 -25.66
C GLY A 247 7.36 23.28 -26.36
N ALA A 248 6.79 22.30 -25.65
CA ALA A 248 6.39 21.01 -26.20
C ALA A 248 4.86 20.87 -26.23
N GLU A 249 4.36 20.09 -27.18
CA GLU A 249 2.92 19.83 -27.33
C GLU A 249 2.46 18.65 -26.44
N PRO A 250 1.31 18.76 -25.75
CA PRO A 250 0.72 17.64 -25.01
C PRO A 250 0.33 16.48 -25.94
N SER A 251 0.60 15.25 -25.52
CA SER A 251 0.16 14.04 -26.21
C SER A 251 -1.09 13.48 -25.54
N LEU A 252 -2.23 13.53 -26.23
CA LEU A 252 -3.46 12.87 -25.76
C LEU A 252 -3.30 11.36 -25.59
N ALA A 253 -2.47 10.74 -26.44
CA ALA A 253 -2.19 9.31 -26.38
C ALA A 253 -1.42 8.90 -25.12
N ALA A 254 -0.61 9.81 -24.54
CA ALA A 254 0.05 9.59 -23.25
C ALA A 254 -0.83 10.05 -22.07
N PHE A 255 -1.53 11.17 -22.24
CA PHE A 255 -2.36 11.78 -21.21
C PHE A 255 -3.54 10.91 -20.79
N LEU A 256 -4.32 10.39 -21.75
CA LEU A 256 -5.55 9.65 -21.45
C LEU A 256 -5.31 8.35 -20.68
N PRO A 257 -4.33 7.48 -21.06
CA PRO A 257 -4.02 6.30 -20.26
C PRO A 257 -3.50 6.65 -18.87
N ALA A 258 -2.64 7.66 -18.75
CA ALA A 258 -2.13 8.11 -17.46
C ALA A 258 -3.26 8.60 -16.53
N LEU A 259 -4.16 9.43 -17.07
CA LEU A 259 -5.31 9.92 -16.32
C LEU A 259 -6.27 8.78 -15.93
N GLY A 260 -6.58 7.88 -16.87
CA GLY A 260 -7.47 6.74 -16.64
C GLY A 260 -6.92 5.79 -15.56
N LEU A 261 -5.64 5.44 -15.63
CA LEU A 261 -4.99 4.56 -14.66
C LEU A 261 -4.86 5.24 -13.28
N SER A 262 -4.57 6.54 -13.24
CA SER A 262 -4.59 7.32 -12.00
C SER A 262 -5.98 7.32 -11.36
N GLY A 263 -7.03 7.55 -12.17
CA GLY A 263 -8.42 7.47 -11.73
C GLY A 263 -8.77 6.09 -11.17
N LEU A 264 -8.32 5.02 -11.82
CA LEU A 264 -8.50 3.65 -11.33
C LEU A 264 -7.86 3.45 -9.95
N PHE A 265 -6.61 3.87 -9.76
CA PHE A 265 -5.94 3.77 -8.47
C PHE A 265 -6.64 4.58 -7.37
N LEU A 266 -7.06 5.81 -7.70
CA LEU A 266 -7.78 6.66 -6.76
C LEU A 266 -9.11 6.03 -6.33
N VAL A 267 -9.89 5.52 -7.28
CA VAL A 267 -11.19 4.89 -7.01
C VAL A 267 -11.01 3.62 -6.20
N LEU A 268 -10.13 2.71 -6.62
CA LEU A 268 -9.90 1.45 -5.91
C LEU A 268 -9.33 1.68 -4.51
N GLY A 269 -8.35 2.57 -4.36
CA GLY A 269 -7.77 2.93 -3.07
C GLY A 269 -8.78 3.57 -2.12
N SER A 270 -9.57 4.51 -2.63
CA SER A 270 -10.61 5.18 -1.84
C SER A 270 -11.70 4.20 -1.41
N LEU A 271 -12.20 3.35 -2.33
CA LEU A 271 -13.20 2.34 -2.01
C LEU A 271 -12.69 1.31 -1.00
N HIS A 272 -11.45 0.83 -1.18
CA HIS A 272 -10.83 -0.11 -0.25
C HIS A 272 -10.71 0.52 1.14
N LEU A 273 -10.12 1.72 1.25
CA LEU A 273 -9.96 2.43 2.53
C LEU A 273 -11.31 2.78 3.18
N ALA A 274 -12.31 3.18 2.39
CA ALA A 274 -13.65 3.50 2.90
C ALA A 274 -14.35 2.28 3.50
N LYS A 275 -14.20 1.10 2.86
CA LYS A 275 -14.87 -0.13 3.26
C LYS A 275 -14.06 -0.99 4.24
N LEU A 276 -12.79 -0.67 4.49
CA LEU A 276 -11.94 -1.36 5.46
C LEU A 276 -12.46 -1.11 6.89
N LYS A 277 -12.81 -2.20 7.60
CA LYS A 277 -13.32 -2.16 8.97
C LYS A 277 -12.30 -2.77 9.93
N ALA A 278 -12.09 -2.11 11.07
CA ALA A 278 -11.46 -2.73 12.23
C ALA A 278 -12.49 -3.62 12.93
N VAL A 279 -12.12 -4.87 13.17
CA VAL A 279 -12.89 -5.87 13.92
C VAL A 279 -12.39 -5.81 15.36
N ASN A 280 -13.32 -5.67 16.29
CA ASN A 280 -13.00 -5.72 17.70
C ASN A 280 -12.80 -7.21 18.09
N PRO A 281 -11.62 -7.64 18.57
CA PRO A 281 -11.33 -9.05 18.83
C PRO A 281 -12.30 -9.71 19.81
N LEU A 282 -12.88 -8.94 20.75
CA LEU A 282 -13.88 -9.43 21.71
C LEU A 282 -15.22 -9.80 21.05
N ALA A 283 -15.65 -9.06 20.02
CA ALA A 283 -16.88 -9.35 19.29
C ALA A 283 -16.73 -10.59 18.39
N ALA A 284 -15.53 -10.81 17.85
CA ALA A 284 -15.22 -12.00 17.05
C ALA A 284 -15.18 -13.27 17.90
N ALA A 285 -14.64 -13.19 19.13
CA ALA A 285 -14.66 -14.30 20.09
C ALA A 285 -16.11 -14.63 20.52
N ALA A 286 -16.94 -13.62 20.79
CA ALA A 286 -18.35 -13.81 21.16
C ALA A 286 -19.20 -14.40 20.03
N ALA A 287 -18.89 -14.10 18.76
CA ALA A 287 -19.56 -14.68 17.60
C ALA A 287 -19.15 -16.13 17.31
N GLY A 288 -17.95 -16.55 17.72
CA GLY A 288 -17.46 -17.94 17.60
C GLY A 288 -17.97 -18.89 18.69
N SER A 289 -18.55 -18.36 19.76
CA SER A 289 -19.04 -19.13 20.92
C SER A 289 -20.56 -19.34 20.93
N GLN A 290 -21.24 -19.37 19.77
CA GLN A 290 -22.63 -19.82 19.75
C GLN A 290 -22.71 -21.30 20.17
N PRO A 291 -23.51 -21.66 21.18
CA PRO A 291 -23.62 -23.05 21.62
C PRO A 291 -24.22 -23.89 20.50
N ILE A 292 -23.61 -25.04 20.21
CA ILE A 292 -24.20 -26.11 19.42
C ILE A 292 -25.58 -26.40 20.03
N PRO A 293 -26.69 -26.38 19.26
CA PRO A 293 -27.99 -26.72 19.79
C PRO A 293 -27.95 -28.17 20.28
N GLN A 294 -28.08 -28.37 21.60
CA GLN A 294 -28.33 -29.69 22.16
C GLN A 294 -29.61 -30.23 21.53
N GLN A 295 -29.48 -31.26 20.69
CA GLN A 295 -30.61 -32.06 20.25
C GLN A 295 -31.29 -32.63 21.49
N SER A 296 -32.50 -32.14 21.75
CA SER A 296 -33.42 -32.66 22.75
C SER A 296 -33.67 -34.14 22.46
N GLU A 297 -33.15 -35.02 23.32
CA GLU A 297 -33.61 -36.41 23.42
C GLU A 297 -35.09 -36.40 23.80
N ARG A 298 -35.95 -36.50 22.78
CA ARG A 298 -37.39 -36.66 22.95
C ARG A 298 -37.77 -38.10 22.62
N SER A 299 -37.95 -38.88 23.69
CA SER A 299 -39.02 -39.88 23.85
C SER A 299 -39.28 -40.84 22.67
N GLY A 300 -38.60 -41.99 22.69
CA GLY A 300 -38.98 -43.19 21.92
C GLY A 300 -39.33 -44.35 22.85
N ARG A 301 -40.49 -44.26 23.54
CA ARG A 301 -41.06 -45.39 24.30
C ARG A 301 -42.02 -46.14 23.37
N GLN A 302 -41.52 -47.15 22.66
CA GLN A 302 -42.36 -48.12 21.93
C GLN A 302 -41.83 -49.55 22.10
N THR A 303 -42.56 -50.30 22.93
CA THR A 303 -42.98 -51.71 22.77
C THR A 303 -41.98 -52.72 22.20
N LEU A 304 -41.46 -53.59 23.08
CA LEU A 304 -40.97 -54.92 22.73
C LEU A 304 -41.61 -55.95 23.66
N GLU A 305 -42.67 -56.57 23.16
CA GLU A 305 -43.34 -57.73 23.74
C GLU A 305 -42.73 -59.00 23.11
N LYS A 306 -42.13 -59.87 23.93
CA LYS A 306 -41.93 -61.29 23.61
C LYS A 306 -41.60 -62.09 24.89
N PRO A 307 -42.33 -63.17 25.21
CA PRO A 307 -42.06 -63.97 26.41
C PRO A 307 -41.09 -65.14 26.15
N SER A 308 -40.13 -65.28 27.09
CA SER A 308 -39.49 -66.47 27.69
C SER A 308 -39.06 -67.70 26.83
N PRO A 309 -37.81 -68.19 26.96
CA PRO A 309 -37.44 -69.56 26.67
C PRO A 309 -37.47 -70.43 27.93
N THR A 310 -38.33 -71.45 27.92
CA THR A 310 -38.33 -72.57 28.86
C THR A 310 -37.20 -73.54 28.50
N VAL A 311 -36.24 -73.76 29.40
CA VAL A 311 -35.32 -74.90 29.31
C VAL A 311 -35.48 -75.75 30.57
N LYS A 312 -36.04 -76.95 30.41
CA LYS A 312 -36.00 -78.05 31.38
C LYS A 312 -35.19 -79.20 30.77
N ARG A 313 -34.07 -79.52 31.44
CA ARG A 313 -33.45 -80.82 31.76
C ARG A 313 -33.43 -81.98 30.72
N ASN A 314 -32.19 -82.48 30.59
CA ASN A 314 -31.74 -83.89 30.62
C ASN A 314 -32.05 -84.82 29.44
N ALA A 315 -31.01 -85.15 28.67
CA ALA A 315 -30.42 -86.49 28.56
C ALA A 315 -29.01 -86.36 27.96
#